data_AF-A0A537WC94-F1
#
_entry.id   AF-A0A537WC94-F1
#
_cell.length_a   1.000
_cell.length_b   1.000
_cell.length_c   1.000
_cell.angle_alpha   90.00
_cell.angle_beta   90.00
_cell.angle_gamma   90.00
#
_symmetry.space_group_name_H-M   'P 1'
#
loop_
_entity.id
_entity.type
_entity.pdbx_description
1 polymer ?
#
loop_
_entity_poly.entity_id
_entity_poly.type
_entity_poly.pdbx_seq_one_letter_code
_entity_poly.pdbx_strand_id
1 'polypeptide(L)'
;MNGLIASRRMRSLLLAIVTAGVLAAPVHAGGCGDGWMGENLVATPGVKAALRSTYVAAHPALAPSQVGAPVAGHTYYGSYSGTRYAVATFAVGSGPAYPTIFRTDHQGRWHVRRETHGGVCTDVVPIDLIKAWWLVPWDGRCFVLPG
;
A
#
# COMPACT_ATOMS: atom_id res chain seq x y z
N MET A 1 10.36 50.07 -45.28
CA MET A 1 8.88 50.26 -45.25
C MET A 1 8.34 49.15 -44.35
N ASN A 2 8.26 49.39 -43.03
CA ASN A 2 7.09 49.88 -42.27
C ASN A 2 5.91 48.90 -42.34
N GLY A 3 5.34 48.35 -41.25
CA GLY A 3 5.40 48.81 -39.88
C GLY A 3 4.89 47.81 -38.83
N LEU A 4 5.23 48.15 -37.60
CA LEU A 4 4.73 47.64 -36.32
C LEU A 4 3.29 48.12 -36.06
N ILE A 5 2.44 47.24 -35.48
CA ILE A 5 1.28 47.62 -34.66
C ILE A 5 1.21 46.56 -33.53
N ALA A 6 1.79 46.77 -32.34
CA ALA A 6 1.37 47.67 -31.26
C ALA A 6 -0.03 47.34 -30.67
N SER A 7 0.00 46.54 -29.60
CA SER A 7 -0.66 46.82 -28.32
C SER A 7 -2.18 47.04 -28.30
N ARG A 8 -2.92 46.05 -27.78
CA ARG A 8 -4.11 46.32 -26.95
C ARG A 8 -3.95 45.67 -25.58
N ARG A 9 -3.53 46.50 -24.62
CA ARG A 9 -3.76 46.27 -23.20
C ARG A 9 -5.26 46.32 -22.98
N MET A 10 -5.87 45.26 -22.48
CA MET A 10 -7.18 45.35 -21.84
C MET A 10 -7.00 45.02 -20.37
N ARG A 11 -6.99 46.11 -19.59
CA ARG A 11 -7.13 46.13 -18.14
C ARG A 11 -8.58 45.83 -17.77
N SER A 12 -8.74 45.38 -16.53
CA SER A 12 -9.98 45.42 -15.74
C SER A 12 -10.92 44.24 -15.98
N LEU A 13 -11.51 43.57 -14.99
CA LEU A 13 -11.77 43.93 -13.60
C LEU A 13 -11.92 42.65 -12.76
N LEU A 14 -11.48 42.74 -11.51
CA LEU A 14 -11.69 41.78 -10.42
C LEU A 14 -13.20 41.50 -10.20
N LEU A 15 -13.55 40.23 -10.01
CA LEU A 15 -14.68 39.86 -9.15
C LEU A 15 -14.22 38.74 -8.21
N ALA A 16 -13.84 39.13 -7.00
CA ALA A 16 -13.57 38.21 -5.90
C ALA A 16 -14.93 37.74 -5.34
N ILE A 17 -15.26 36.47 -5.52
CA ILE A 17 -16.36 35.84 -4.79
C ILE A 17 -15.74 35.14 -3.58
N VAL A 18 -15.86 35.78 -2.41
CA VAL A 18 -15.59 35.16 -1.11
C VAL A 18 -16.83 34.35 -0.74
N THR A 19 -16.87 33.07 -1.13
CA THR A 19 -17.82 32.13 -0.54
C THR A 19 -17.24 31.61 0.77
N ALA A 20 -17.72 32.18 1.88
CA ALA A 20 -17.54 31.63 3.22
C ALA A 20 -18.27 30.28 3.32
N GLY A 21 -17.56 29.21 2.99
CA GLY A 21 -18.02 27.85 3.24
C GLY A 21 -17.88 27.53 4.72
N VAL A 22 -19.01 27.30 5.38
CA VAL A 22 -19.12 26.82 6.76
C VAL A 22 -18.20 25.62 6.97
N LEU A 23 -17.18 25.77 7.82
CA LEU A 23 -16.36 24.66 8.31
C LEU A 23 -17.22 23.82 9.26
N ALA A 24 -17.99 22.88 8.71
CA ALA A 24 -18.44 21.73 9.49
C ALA A 24 -17.22 20.85 9.74
N ALA A 25 -16.47 21.17 10.80
CA ALA A 25 -15.44 20.28 11.31
C ALA A 25 -16.14 18.99 11.76
N PRO A 26 -15.79 17.80 11.22
CA PRO A 26 -16.19 16.57 11.87
C PRO A 26 -15.50 16.56 13.23
N VAL A 27 -16.30 16.67 14.28
CA VAL A 27 -15.92 16.24 15.62
C VAL A 27 -15.50 14.78 15.49
N HIS A 28 -14.19 14.53 15.53
CA HIS A 28 -13.66 13.19 15.77
C HIS A 28 -14.06 12.82 17.20
N ALA A 29 -15.28 12.33 17.34
CA ALA A 29 -15.72 11.61 18.52
C ALA A 29 -14.69 10.51 18.77
N GLY A 30 -14.04 10.58 19.93
CA GLY A 30 -13.23 9.50 20.45
C GLY A 30 -14.10 8.25 20.53
N GLY A 31 -13.87 7.33 19.59
CA GLY A 31 -14.40 5.98 19.68
C GLY A 31 -13.63 5.25 20.77
N CYS A 32 -14.34 4.82 21.81
CA CYS A 32 -13.87 3.84 22.77
C CYS A 32 -13.30 2.64 22.00
N GLY A 33 -12.01 2.37 22.21
CA GLY A 33 -11.24 1.38 21.47
C GLY A 33 -11.37 -0.01 22.09
N ASP A 34 -12.26 -0.81 21.50
CA ASP A 34 -12.34 -2.27 21.69
C ASP A 34 -12.58 -3.00 20.35
N GLY A 35 -12.62 -2.26 19.24
CA GLY A 35 -12.70 -2.81 17.89
C GLY A 35 -11.35 -3.29 17.38
N TRP A 36 -11.32 -4.50 16.83
CA TRP A 36 -10.20 -5.01 16.05
C TRP A 36 -9.74 -3.96 15.02
N MET A 37 -8.46 -3.59 15.06
CA MET A 37 -7.91 -2.53 14.20
C MET A 37 -7.33 -3.04 12.88
N GLY A 38 -7.31 -4.36 12.67
CA GLY A 38 -6.88 -4.97 11.42
C GLY A 38 -8.00 -5.01 10.39
N GLU A 39 -7.85 -4.27 9.30
CA GLU A 39 -8.77 -4.29 8.16
C GLU A 39 -8.21 -5.20 7.05
N ASN A 40 -8.98 -6.21 6.63
CA ASN A 40 -8.67 -6.99 5.43
C ASN A 40 -9.09 -6.20 4.19
N LEU A 41 -8.14 -5.88 3.31
CA LEU A 41 -8.34 -5.03 2.15
C LEU A 41 -8.13 -5.81 0.86
N VAL A 42 -8.80 -5.38 -0.21
CA VAL A 42 -8.64 -5.97 -1.54
C VAL A 42 -7.35 -5.46 -2.18
N ALA A 43 -6.44 -6.38 -2.52
CA ALA A 43 -5.23 -6.08 -3.27
C ALA A 43 -5.56 -5.77 -4.74
N THR A 44 -5.81 -4.50 -5.04
CA THR A 44 -6.10 -4.02 -6.40
C THR A 44 -4.90 -4.23 -7.34
N PRO A 45 -5.09 -4.16 -8.68
CA PRO A 45 -3.98 -4.23 -9.63
C PRO A 45 -2.87 -3.20 -9.35
N GLY A 46 -3.24 -1.98 -8.94
CA GLY A 46 -2.28 -0.93 -8.57
C GLY A 46 -1.45 -1.29 -7.34
N VAL A 47 -2.08 -1.90 -6.31
CA VAL A 47 -1.36 -2.40 -5.13
C VAL A 47 -0.38 -3.50 -5.54
N LYS A 48 -0.84 -4.50 -6.31
CA LYS A 48 0.00 -5.61 -6.79
C LYS A 48 1.20 -5.12 -7.61
N ALA A 49 1.00 -4.12 -8.47
CA ALA A 49 2.08 -3.50 -9.24
C ALA A 49 3.08 -2.77 -8.35
N ALA A 50 2.61 -2.03 -7.34
CA ALA A 50 3.48 -1.34 -6.38
C ALA A 50 4.30 -2.33 -5.53
N LEU A 51 3.69 -3.43 -5.08
CA LEU A 51 4.39 -4.50 -4.37
C LEU A 51 5.47 -5.14 -5.25
N ARG A 52 5.16 -5.43 -6.53
CA ARG A 52 6.14 -5.97 -7.48
C ARG A 52 7.31 -5.01 -7.69
N SER A 53 7.03 -3.73 -7.91
CA SER A 53 8.08 -2.71 -8.09
C SER A 53 8.97 -2.62 -6.85
N THR A 54 8.38 -2.69 -5.66
CA THR A 54 9.11 -2.70 -4.38
C THR A 54 9.96 -3.95 -4.23
N TYR A 55 9.42 -5.12 -4.61
CA TYR A 55 10.16 -6.38 -4.59
C TYR A 55 11.37 -6.34 -5.51
N VAL A 56 11.19 -5.91 -6.77
CA VAL A 56 12.30 -5.78 -7.74
C VAL A 56 13.37 -4.81 -7.23
N ALA A 57 12.98 -3.67 -6.67
CA ALA A 57 13.93 -2.69 -6.12
C ALA A 57 14.74 -3.25 -4.94
N ALA A 58 14.16 -4.13 -4.14
CA ALA A 58 14.85 -4.79 -3.02
C ALA A 58 15.74 -5.97 -3.44
N HIS A 59 15.61 -6.46 -4.68
CA HIS A 59 16.35 -7.62 -5.19
C HIS A 59 17.11 -7.25 -6.48
N PRO A 60 18.20 -6.46 -6.39
CA PRO A 60 18.91 -5.94 -7.56
C PRO A 60 19.58 -7.00 -8.43
N ALA A 61 19.75 -8.22 -7.91
CA ALA A 61 20.25 -9.37 -8.68
C ALA A 61 19.20 -9.95 -9.65
N LEU A 62 17.92 -9.61 -9.49
CA LEU A 62 16.84 -10.04 -10.37
C LEU A 62 16.55 -8.98 -11.42
N ALA A 63 16.57 -9.36 -12.69
CA ALA A 63 16.06 -8.51 -13.74
C ALA A 63 14.54 -8.34 -13.58
N PRO A 64 13.97 -7.15 -13.85
CA PRO A 64 12.53 -6.95 -13.76
C PRO A 64 11.71 -7.94 -14.59
N SER A 65 12.24 -8.43 -15.72
CA SER A 65 11.58 -9.44 -16.57
C SER A 65 11.50 -10.83 -15.93
N GLN A 66 12.32 -11.13 -14.92
CA GLN A 66 12.31 -12.41 -14.21
C GLN A 66 11.22 -12.46 -13.13
N VAL A 67 10.72 -11.32 -12.68
CA VAL A 67 9.69 -11.24 -11.64
C VAL A 67 8.32 -11.10 -12.30
N GLY A 68 7.48 -12.12 -12.20
CA GLY A 68 6.12 -12.10 -12.70
C GLY A 68 5.15 -11.27 -11.84
N ALA A 69 3.86 -11.42 -12.12
CA ALA A 69 2.81 -10.92 -11.22
C ALA A 69 2.81 -11.72 -9.90
N PRO A 70 2.19 -11.21 -8.83
CA PRO A 70 1.91 -12.03 -7.65
C PRO A 70 1.13 -13.29 -8.03
N VAL A 71 1.50 -14.42 -7.43
CA VAL A 71 0.82 -15.69 -7.63
C VAL A 71 -0.64 -15.56 -7.16
N ALA A 72 -1.58 -16.06 -7.96
CA ALA A 72 -3.01 -15.96 -7.68
C ALA A 72 -3.35 -16.62 -6.34
N GLY A 73 -4.17 -15.96 -5.50
CA GLY A 73 -4.50 -16.44 -4.15
C GLY A 73 -3.42 -16.21 -3.09
N HIS A 74 -2.20 -15.83 -3.47
CA HIS A 74 -1.08 -15.62 -2.54
C HIS A 74 -0.74 -14.13 -2.35
N THR A 75 -1.77 -13.29 -2.24
CA THR A 75 -1.61 -11.87 -1.86
C THR A 75 -2.61 -11.51 -0.78
N TYR A 76 -2.10 -11.21 0.40
CA TYR A 76 -2.84 -10.76 1.56
C TYR A 76 -2.53 -9.29 1.77
N TYR A 77 -3.55 -8.46 1.93
CA TYR A 77 -3.40 -7.01 2.02
C TYR A 77 -4.34 -6.47 3.08
N GLY A 78 -3.88 -5.48 3.83
CA GLY A 78 -4.67 -4.94 4.92
C GLY A 78 -4.06 -3.68 5.52
N SER A 79 -4.81 -3.06 6.43
CA SER A 79 -4.33 -1.92 7.20
C SER A 79 -4.47 -2.16 8.70
N TYR A 80 -3.51 -1.64 9.46
CA TYR A 80 -3.52 -1.59 10.91
C TYR A 80 -3.03 -0.22 11.35
N SER A 81 -3.85 0.51 12.11
CA SER A 81 -3.56 1.87 12.59
C SER A 81 -3.06 2.81 11.48
N GLY A 82 -3.70 2.77 10.31
CA GLY A 82 -3.34 3.59 9.13
C GLY A 82 -2.06 3.15 8.40
N THR A 83 -1.32 2.17 8.92
CA THR A 83 -0.20 1.52 8.21
C THR A 83 -0.74 0.40 7.34
N ARG A 84 -0.29 0.31 6.08
CA ARG A 84 -0.65 -0.79 5.20
C ARG A 84 0.40 -1.89 5.26
N TYR A 85 -0.07 -3.13 5.25
CA TYR A 85 0.75 -4.33 5.22
C TYR A 85 0.30 -5.21 4.07
N ALA A 86 1.25 -5.95 3.50
CA ALA A 86 0.92 -7.01 2.56
C ALA A 86 1.85 -8.21 2.74
N VAL A 87 1.36 -9.40 2.40
CA VAL A 87 2.17 -10.59 2.16
C VAL A 87 1.91 -11.00 0.72
N ALA A 88 2.95 -11.08 -0.10
CA ALA A 88 2.81 -11.48 -1.50
C ALA A 88 3.89 -12.48 -1.90
N THR A 89 3.48 -13.50 -2.65
CA THR A 89 4.37 -14.44 -3.33
C THR A 89 4.45 -14.06 -4.79
N PHE A 90 5.66 -13.94 -5.35
CA PHE A 90 5.87 -13.63 -6.77
C PHE A 90 6.36 -14.85 -7.52
N ALA A 91 6.01 -14.96 -8.80
CA ALA A 91 6.72 -15.87 -9.70
C ALA A 91 8.11 -15.28 -10.01
N VAL A 92 9.16 -16.07 -9.84
CA VAL A 92 10.54 -15.71 -10.19
C VAL A 92 11.13 -16.84 -11.03
N GLY A 93 11.43 -16.55 -12.30
CA GLY A 93 11.82 -17.59 -13.26
C GLY A 93 10.70 -18.60 -13.49
N SER A 94 10.98 -19.88 -13.25
CA SER A 94 10.02 -20.99 -13.45
C SER A 94 9.19 -21.34 -12.21
N GLY A 95 9.43 -20.72 -11.07
CA GLY A 95 8.80 -21.09 -9.80
C GLY A 95 8.36 -19.91 -8.95
N PRO A 96 7.62 -20.16 -7.86
CA PRO A 96 7.33 -19.14 -6.87
C PRO A 96 8.58 -18.82 -6.04
N ALA A 97 8.80 -17.54 -5.77
CA ALA A 97 9.72 -17.10 -4.73
C ALA A 97 9.12 -17.35 -3.34
N TYR A 98 9.91 -17.08 -2.30
CA TYR A 98 9.41 -17.07 -0.95
C TYR A 98 8.42 -15.92 -0.71
N PRO A 99 7.36 -16.12 0.10
CA PRO A 99 6.46 -15.04 0.50
C PRO A 99 7.23 -13.85 1.08
N THR A 100 6.89 -12.64 0.64
CA THR A 100 7.53 -11.41 1.12
C THR A 100 6.53 -10.54 1.86
N ILE A 101 6.92 -10.06 3.04
CA ILE A 101 6.16 -9.12 3.86
C ILE A 101 6.54 -7.70 3.47
N PHE A 102 5.53 -6.89 3.17
CA PHE A 102 5.65 -5.47 2.86
C PHE A 102 4.94 -4.63 3.90
N ARG A 103 5.43 -3.41 4.08
CA ARG A 103 4.81 -2.41 4.95
C ARG A 103 4.99 -1.02 4.35
N THR A 104 3.99 -0.16 4.49
CA THR A 104 4.16 1.26 4.15
C THR A 104 4.84 2.07 5.24
N ASP A 105 5.61 3.09 4.86
CA ASP A 105 6.05 4.14 5.78
C ASP A 105 4.94 5.19 6.00
N HIS A 106 5.27 6.24 6.76
CA HIS A 106 4.35 7.35 7.06
C HIS A 106 3.95 8.17 5.82
N GLN A 107 4.69 8.04 4.71
CA GLN A 107 4.38 8.67 3.43
C GLN A 107 3.57 7.73 2.52
N GLY A 108 3.19 6.55 3.01
CA GLY A 108 2.46 5.55 2.23
C GLY A 108 3.35 4.79 1.23
N ARG A 109 4.68 4.93 1.29
CA ARG A 109 5.59 4.23 0.38
C ARG A 109 5.85 2.82 0.87
N TRP A 110 5.79 1.85 -0.03
CA TRP A 110 6.03 0.45 0.27
C TRP A 110 7.51 0.14 0.50
N HIS A 111 7.76 -0.75 1.48
CA HIS A 111 9.08 -1.28 1.79
C HIS A 111 8.99 -2.79 2.03
N VAL A 112 10.00 -3.54 1.61
CA VAL A 112 10.19 -4.94 2.04
C VAL A 112 10.58 -4.94 3.52
N ARG A 113 9.90 -5.74 4.32
CA ARG A 113 10.20 -5.92 5.74
C ARG A 113 10.94 -7.21 6.02
N ARG A 114 10.53 -8.29 5.34
CA ARG A 114 11.11 -9.63 5.52
C ARG A 114 10.67 -10.51 4.35
N GLU A 115 11.60 -11.25 3.76
CA GLU A 115 11.28 -12.45 2.98
C GLU A 115 11.17 -13.64 3.94
N THR A 116 10.14 -14.46 3.76
CA THR A 116 9.81 -15.51 4.72
C THR A 116 9.79 -16.87 4.08
N HIS A 117 10.32 -17.89 4.75
CA HIS A 117 10.24 -19.28 4.31
C HIS A 117 8.87 -19.90 4.63
N GLY A 118 7.78 -19.13 4.52
CA GLY A 118 6.40 -19.53 4.80
C GLY A 118 5.80 -18.95 6.08
N GLY A 119 6.64 -18.54 7.04
CA GLY A 119 6.19 -18.01 8.33
C GLY A 119 5.87 -16.51 8.32
N VAL A 120 4.72 -16.12 8.87
CA VAL A 120 4.29 -14.75 9.14
C VAL A 120 4.12 -14.61 10.64
N CYS A 121 5.00 -13.84 11.28
CA CYS A 121 5.09 -13.78 12.74
C CYS A 121 4.60 -12.42 13.29
N THR A 122 4.07 -12.44 14.52
CA THR A 122 3.47 -11.24 15.16
C THR A 122 4.46 -10.12 15.48
N ASP A 123 5.77 -10.38 15.43
CA ASP A 123 6.83 -9.35 15.54
C ASP A 123 6.95 -8.50 14.26
N VAL A 124 6.46 -8.99 13.12
CA VAL A 124 6.53 -8.32 11.82
C VAL A 124 5.18 -7.80 11.35
N VAL A 125 4.13 -8.60 11.53
CA VAL A 125 2.76 -8.29 11.12
C VAL A 125 1.86 -8.26 12.36
N PRO A 126 1.05 -7.21 12.55
CA PRO A 126 0.09 -7.16 13.66
C PRO A 126 -0.83 -8.39 13.70
N ILE A 127 -1.06 -8.94 14.89
CA ILE A 127 -1.87 -10.14 15.08
C ILE A 127 -3.30 -9.97 14.53
N ASP A 128 -3.87 -8.77 14.58
CA ASP A 128 -5.22 -8.51 14.07
C ASP A 128 -5.30 -8.69 12.56
N LEU A 129 -4.24 -8.33 11.82
CA LEU A 129 -4.17 -8.58 10.38
C LEU A 129 -3.96 -10.06 10.06
N ILE A 130 -3.11 -10.76 10.82
CA ILE A 130 -2.92 -12.21 10.70
C ILE A 130 -4.27 -12.94 10.84
N LYS A 131 -5.08 -12.55 11.83
CA LYS A 131 -6.41 -13.10 12.03
C LYS A 131 -7.39 -12.68 10.93
N ALA A 132 -7.35 -11.43 10.47
CA ALA A 132 -8.21 -10.93 9.39
C ALA A 132 -7.93 -11.62 8.03
N TRP A 133 -6.71 -12.13 7.85
CA TRP A 133 -6.28 -12.92 6.70
C TRP A 133 -6.46 -14.43 6.88
N TRP A 134 -6.99 -14.87 8.02
CA TRP A 134 -7.22 -16.28 8.36
C TRP A 134 -5.96 -17.15 8.21
N LEU A 135 -4.80 -16.63 8.60
CA LEU A 135 -3.55 -17.41 8.58
C LEU A 135 -3.60 -18.52 9.64
N VAL A 136 -2.98 -19.65 9.32
CA VAL A 136 -3.02 -20.86 10.16
C VAL A 136 -1.89 -20.82 11.18
N PRO A 137 -2.14 -21.09 12.49
CA PRO A 137 -1.07 -21.20 13.47
C PRO A 137 -0.05 -22.26 13.08
N TRP A 138 1.24 -21.98 13.24
CA TRP A 138 2.31 -22.94 12.94
C TRP A 138 3.17 -23.23 14.16
N ASP A 139 3.84 -22.22 14.71
CA ASP A 139 4.65 -22.36 15.91
C ASP A 139 4.73 -21.04 16.68
N GLY A 140 4.58 -21.11 18.00
CA GLY A 140 4.62 -19.97 18.92
C GLY A 140 3.79 -18.77 18.44
N ARG A 141 4.48 -17.75 17.93
CA ARG A 141 3.91 -16.47 17.47
C ARG A 141 3.88 -16.33 15.93
N CYS A 142 4.05 -17.44 15.22
CA CYS A 142 4.17 -17.52 13.77
C CYS A 142 3.04 -18.34 13.14
N PHE A 143 2.64 -17.92 11.96
CA PHE A 143 1.50 -18.42 11.20
C PHE A 143 1.92 -18.69 9.76
N VAL A 144 1.20 -19.53 9.04
CA VAL A 144 1.44 -19.81 7.62
C VAL A 144 0.24 -19.39 6.77
N LEU A 145 0.51 -19.11 5.49
CA LEU A 145 -0.54 -18.87 4.51
C LEU A 145 -1.43 -20.11 4.39
N PRO A 146 -2.77 -19.97 4.31
CA PRO A 146 -3.63 -21.11 4.00
C PRO A 146 -3.24 -21.68 2.63
N GLY A 147 -3.21 -23.02 2.56
CA GLY A 147 -2.84 -23.79 1.37
C GLY A 147 -3.93 -23.86 0.32
#